data_AF-U6SMC2-F1
#
_entry.id   AF-U6SMC2-F1
#
_cell.length_a   1.000
_cell.length_b   1.000
_cell.length_c   1.000
_cell.angle_alpha   90.00
_cell.angle_beta   90.00
_cell.angle_gamma   90.00
#
_symmetry.space_group_name_H-M   'P 1'
#
loop_
_entity.id
_entity.type
_entity.pdbx_description
1 polymer ?
#
loop_
_entity_poly.entity_id
_entity_poly.type
_entity_poly.pdbx_seq_one_letter_code
_entity_poly.pdbx_strand_id
1 'polypeptide(L)'
;MKLIGSKTEQEIREQLIKSNQLLFNSEEKKRLLEVIRYEYPELKAAYIIHWIPEQGEDIYKILINDSLIAEIELERHNYEVKPKAKTLTVPQYLKGLSKQNQIKLAVALDLVKQELKDVN
;
A
#
# COMPACT_ATOMS: atom_id res chain seq x y z
N MET A 1 6.42 14.78 7.38
CA MET A 1 5.73 15.92 6.73
C MET A 1 4.42 16.18 7.46
N LYS A 2 4.00 17.43 7.64
CA LYS A 2 2.69 17.77 8.22
C LYS A 2 1.67 17.99 7.10
N LEU A 3 0.52 17.32 7.18
CA LEU A 3 -0.61 17.52 6.26
C LEU A 3 -1.30 18.85 6.60
N ILE A 4 -1.74 19.59 5.58
CA ILE A 4 -2.37 20.92 5.73
C ILE A 4 -3.81 20.95 5.22
N GLY A 5 -4.33 19.83 4.72
CA GLY A 5 -5.67 19.73 4.17
C GLY A 5 -5.81 20.31 2.76
N SER A 6 -4.71 20.31 1.98
CA SER A 6 -4.74 20.82 0.61
C SER A 6 -5.64 19.99 -0.32
N LYS A 7 -6.08 20.59 -1.43
CA LYS A 7 -6.87 19.87 -2.45
C LYS A 7 -6.17 18.59 -2.94
N THR A 8 -4.86 18.67 -3.17
CA THR A 8 -4.04 17.51 -3.56
C THR A 8 -4.06 16.40 -2.50
N GLU A 9 -4.00 16.74 -1.21
CA GLU A 9 -4.10 15.74 -0.14
C GLU A 9 -5.49 15.08 -0.10
N GLN A 10 -6.55 15.84 -0.36
CA GLN A 10 -7.92 15.31 -0.41
C GLN A 10 -8.10 14.36 -1.61
N GLU A 11 -7.64 14.76 -2.81
CA GLU A 11 -7.69 13.92 -4.01
C GLU A 11 -6.91 12.61 -3.81
N ILE A 12 -5.71 12.69 -3.21
CA ILE A 12 -4.91 11.52 -2.86
C ILE A 12 -5.64 10.64 -1.84
N ARG A 13 -6.29 11.23 -0.83
CA ARG A 13 -7.04 10.50 0.20
C ARG A 13 -8.18 9.70 -0.43
N GLU A 14 -8.97 10.33 -1.31
CA GLU A 14 -10.05 9.65 -2.03
C GLU A 14 -9.55 8.49 -2.88
N GLN A 15 -8.42 8.68 -3.59
CA GLN A 15 -7.80 7.62 -4.39
C GLN A 15 -7.34 6.44 -3.53
N LEU A 16 -6.72 6.72 -2.37
CA LEU A 16 -6.26 5.69 -1.45
C LEU A 16 -7.42 4.90 -0.84
N ILE A 17 -8.51 5.58 -0.46
CA ILE A 17 -9.72 4.91 0.06
C ILE A 17 -10.32 3.99 -1.00
N LYS A 18 -10.48 4.49 -2.24
CA LYS A 18 -10.98 3.67 -3.35
C LYS A 18 -10.07 2.46 -3.63
N SER A 19 -8.76 2.68 -3.65
CA SER A 19 -7.79 1.61 -3.87
C SER A 19 -7.78 0.57 -2.75
N ASN A 20 -7.96 0.99 -1.49
CA ASN A 20 -8.10 0.10 -0.34
C ASN A 20 -9.38 -0.73 -0.45
N GLN A 21 -10.52 -0.11 -0.79
CA GLN A 21 -11.77 -0.84 -1.03
C GLN A 21 -11.63 -1.89 -2.13
N LEU A 22 -10.95 -1.55 -3.23
CA LEU A 22 -10.65 -2.52 -4.30
C LEU A 22 -9.73 -3.65 -3.83
N LEU A 23 -8.68 -3.34 -3.05
CA LEU A 23 -7.77 -4.35 -2.51
C LEU A 23 -8.51 -5.42 -1.69
N PHE A 24 -9.46 -5.00 -0.85
CA PHE A 24 -10.15 -5.93 0.06
C PHE A 24 -11.40 -6.60 -0.53
N ASN A 25 -12.04 -5.98 -1.54
CA ASN A 25 -13.35 -6.44 -2.02
C ASN A 25 -13.39 -6.86 -3.50
N SER A 26 -12.29 -6.74 -4.25
CA SER A 26 -12.27 -7.10 -5.68
C SER A 26 -11.55 -8.41 -5.94
N GLU A 27 -12.07 -9.18 -6.91
CA GLU A 27 -11.49 -10.46 -7.29
C GLU A 27 -10.17 -10.29 -8.07
N GLU A 28 -9.99 -9.14 -8.72
CA GLU A 28 -8.72 -8.76 -9.36
C GLU A 28 -7.57 -8.67 -8.35
N LYS A 29 -7.84 -8.16 -7.14
CA LYS A 29 -6.82 -7.98 -6.11
C LYS A 29 -6.72 -9.15 -5.12
N LYS A 30 -7.52 -10.20 -5.29
CA LYS A 30 -7.54 -11.37 -4.40
C LYS A 30 -6.17 -12.01 -4.23
N ARG A 31 -5.46 -12.29 -5.33
CA ARG A 31 -4.10 -12.88 -5.26
C ARG A 31 -3.14 -11.99 -4.47
N LEU A 32 -3.18 -10.67 -4.70
CA LEU A 32 -2.36 -9.73 -3.96
C LEU A 32 -2.70 -9.74 -2.46
N LEU A 33 -3.99 -9.73 -2.13
CA LEU A 33 -4.46 -9.77 -0.75
C LEU A 33 -4.06 -11.06 -0.03
N GLU A 34 -4.13 -12.21 -0.69
CA GLU A 34 -3.70 -13.50 -0.16
C GLU A 34 -2.21 -13.48 0.21
N VAL A 35 -1.35 -12.92 -0.67
CA VAL A 35 0.08 -12.76 -0.38
C VAL A 35 0.30 -11.84 0.81
N ILE A 36 -0.40 -10.70 0.88
CA ILE A 36 -0.27 -9.77 2.01
C ILE A 36 -0.66 -10.46 3.32
N ARG A 37 -1.79 -11.18 3.34
CA ARG A 37 -2.25 -11.87 4.57
C ARG A 37 -1.33 -13.01 4.99
N TYR A 38 -0.73 -13.69 4.02
CA TYR A 38 0.25 -14.74 4.30
C TYR A 38 1.54 -14.17 4.90
N GLU A 39 2.08 -13.10 4.31
CA GLU A 39 3.33 -12.46 4.77
C GLU A 39 3.15 -11.64 6.05
N TYR A 40 1.95 -11.09 6.28
CA TYR A 40 1.64 -10.24 7.43
C TYR A 40 0.38 -10.73 8.15
N PRO A 41 0.46 -11.79 8.98
CA PRO A 41 -0.70 -12.34 9.69
C PRO A 41 -1.40 -11.35 10.63
N GLU A 42 -0.65 -10.37 11.15
CA GLU A 42 -1.14 -9.29 12.03
C GLU A 42 -1.67 -8.07 11.23
N LEU A 43 -2.11 -8.28 10.00
CA LEU A 43 -2.63 -7.22 9.14
C LEU A 43 -3.92 -6.64 9.74
N LYS A 44 -3.90 -5.35 10.06
CA LYS A 44 -5.07 -4.58 10.47
C LYS A 44 -5.52 -3.60 9.38
N ALA A 45 -4.57 -2.94 8.72
CA ALA A 45 -4.84 -2.00 7.64
C ALA A 45 -3.80 -2.12 6.52
N ALA A 46 -4.21 -1.89 5.27
CA ALA A 46 -3.32 -1.93 4.11
C ALA A 46 -3.68 -0.84 3.09
N TYR A 47 -2.68 -0.14 2.54
CA TYR A 47 -2.90 0.83 1.47
C TYR A 47 -1.87 0.68 0.35
N ILE A 48 -2.33 0.51 -0.89
CA ILE A 48 -1.46 0.52 -2.07
C ILE A 48 -1.02 1.96 -2.32
N ILE A 49 0.22 2.26 -1.94
CA ILE A 49 0.80 3.60 -2.11
C ILE A 49 1.50 3.75 -3.46
N HIS A 50 1.91 2.64 -4.10
CA HIS A 50 2.48 2.66 -5.43
C HIS A 50 2.18 1.35 -6.17
N TRP A 51 2.04 1.45 -7.49
CA TRP A 51 1.91 0.31 -8.39
C TRP A 51 2.70 0.64 -9.66
N ILE A 52 3.65 -0.22 -9.99
CA ILE A 52 4.46 -0.13 -11.20
C ILE A 52 4.10 -1.33 -12.07
N PRO A 53 3.40 -1.11 -13.19
CA PRO A 53 3.16 -2.16 -14.14
C PRO A 53 4.43 -2.37 -14.99
N GLU A 54 5.11 -3.50 -14.81
CA GLU A 54 6.28 -3.89 -15.60
C GLU A 54 5.89 -4.85 -16.74
N GLN A 55 6.88 -5.23 -17.56
CA GLN A 55 6.69 -6.27 -18.57
C GLN A 55 6.56 -7.63 -17.89
N GLY A 56 5.35 -8.18 -17.89
CA GLY A 56 5.07 -9.49 -17.31
C GLY A 56 4.70 -9.45 -15.83
N GLU A 57 5.21 -8.49 -15.06
CA GLU A 57 4.98 -8.41 -13.61
C GLU A 57 4.29 -7.12 -13.17
N ASP A 58 3.66 -7.16 -12.00
CA ASP A 58 3.19 -5.99 -11.26
C ASP A 58 3.97 -5.84 -9.95
N ILE A 59 4.54 -4.66 -9.75
CA ILE A 59 5.28 -4.32 -8.52
C ILE A 59 4.42 -3.39 -7.69
N TYR A 60 3.95 -3.88 -6.55
CA TYR A 60 3.15 -3.12 -5.59
C TYR A 60 4.02 -2.64 -4.43
N LYS A 61 3.83 -1.38 -4.02
CA LYS A 61 4.31 -0.89 -2.73
C LYS A 61 3.12 -0.58 -1.85
N ILE A 62 3.09 -1.19 -0.67
CA ILE A 62 1.91 -1.25 0.18
C ILE A 62 2.32 -0.84 1.59
N LEU A 63 1.64 0.15 2.14
CA LEU A 63 1.73 0.46 3.55
C LEU A 63 0.97 -0.62 4.33
N ILE A 64 1.67 -1.31 5.22
CA ILE A 64 1.14 -2.35 6.10
C ILE A 64 1.07 -1.79 7.52
N ASN A 65 -0.15 -1.71 8.05
CA ASN A 65 -0.42 -0.98 9.28
C ASN A 65 0.25 0.40 9.21
N ASP A 66 0.95 0.85 10.24
CA ASP A 66 1.52 2.20 10.33
C ASP A 66 3.05 2.27 10.25
N SER A 67 3.72 1.12 10.03
CA SER A 67 5.16 1.00 10.29
C SER A 67 5.96 0.32 9.18
N LEU A 68 5.33 -0.52 8.35
CA LEU A 68 6.02 -1.32 7.34
C LEU A 68 5.54 -0.98 5.93
N ILE A 69 6.45 -1.08 4.98
CA ILE A 69 6.18 -1.02 3.54
C ILE A 69 6.51 -2.38 2.95
N ALA A 70 5.51 -3.05 2.41
CA ALA A 70 5.68 -4.26 1.61
C ALA A 70 5.92 -3.88 0.15
N GLU A 71 6.96 -4.43 -0.46
CA GLU A 71 7.18 -4.46 -1.89
C GLU A 71 6.87 -5.88 -2.39
N ILE A 72 5.83 -6.01 -3.21
CA ILE A 72 5.33 -7.32 -3.68
C ILE A 72 5.37 -7.34 -5.21
N GLU A 73 6.06 -8.33 -5.76
CA GLU A 73 6.12 -8.58 -7.21
C GLU A 73 5.22 -9.77 -7.54
N LEU A 74 4.29 -9.56 -8.48
CA LEU A 74 3.37 -10.58 -8.98
C LEU A 74 3.51 -10.76 -10.48
N GLU A 75 3.76 -11.99 -10.91
CA GLU A 75 3.69 -12.37 -12.32
C GLU A 75 2.25 -12.32 -12.84
N ARG A 76 2.00 -11.61 -13.95
CA ARG A 76 0.65 -11.44 -14.52
C ARG A 76 0.13 -12.69 -15.23
N HIS A 77 1.03 -13.41 -15.90
CA HIS A 77 0.67 -14.49 -16.82
C HIS A 77 0.89 -15.88 -16.25
N ASN A 78 1.71 -16.00 -15.19
CA ASN A 78 1.98 -17.27 -14.56
C ASN A 78 1.72 -17.22 -13.05
N TYR A 79 0.66 -17.91 -12.63
CA TYR A 79 0.23 -17.98 -11.23
C TYR A 79 1.03 -18.98 -10.39
N GLU A 80 1.78 -19.88 -11.04
CA GLU A 80 2.65 -20.85 -10.36
C GLU A 80 3.97 -20.20 -9.91
N VAL A 81 4.35 -19.07 -10.52
CA VAL A 81 5.51 -18.31 -10.07
C VAL A 81 5.19 -17.71 -8.70
N LYS A 82 6.02 -18.09 -7.72
CA LYS A 82 5.89 -17.61 -6.36
C LYS A 82 6.10 -16.09 -6.32
N PRO A 83 5.16 -15.35 -5.70
CA PRO A 83 5.34 -13.93 -5.43
C PRO A 83 6.63 -13.64 -4.70
N LYS A 84 7.31 -12.56 -5.07
CA LYS A 84 8.44 -12.05 -4.28
C LYS A 84 7.93 -10.96 -3.35
N ALA A 85 8.24 -11.08 -2.06
CA ALA A 85 7.88 -10.09 -1.07
C ALA A 85 9.14 -9.58 -0.36
N LYS A 86 9.25 -8.26 -0.22
CA LYS A 86 10.30 -7.59 0.53
C LYS A 86 9.68 -6.59 1.49
N THR A 87 10.19 -6.57 2.72
CA THR A 87 9.76 -5.61 3.74
C THR A 87 10.78 -4.48 3.86
N LEU A 88 10.28 -3.25 3.94
CA LEU A 88 11.02 -2.05 4.29
C LEU A 88 10.33 -1.37 5.48
N THR A 89 11.10 -0.66 6.29
CA THR A 89 10.53 0.27 7.26
C THR A 89 10.11 1.58 6.56
N VAL A 90 9.14 2.30 7.12
CA VAL A 90 8.74 3.63 6.61
C VAL A 90 9.94 4.58 6.46
N PRO A 91 10.89 4.69 7.41
CA PRO A 91 12.08 5.52 7.24
C PRO A 91 13.00 5.08 6.09
N GLN A 92 13.13 3.78 5.83
CA GLN A 92 13.90 3.29 4.69
C GLN A 92 13.22 3.66 3.37
N TYR A 93 11.91 3.49 3.27
CA TYR A 93 11.14 3.83 2.08
C TYR A 93 11.10 5.34 1.78
N LEU A 94 11.14 6.18 2.82
CA LEU A 94 11.21 7.63 2.67
C LEU A 94 12.50 8.12 2.00
N LYS A 95 13.60 7.36 2.07
CA LYS A 95 14.88 7.76 1.46
C LYS A 95 14.75 7.78 -0.07
N GLY A 96 14.98 8.95 -0.67
CA GLY A 96 14.88 9.13 -2.13
C GLY A 96 13.45 9.26 -2.66
N LEU A 97 12.44 9.34 -1.79
CA LEU A 97 11.05 9.47 -2.19
C LEU A 97 10.76 10.91 -2.68
N SER A 98 10.11 11.04 -3.85
CA SER A 98 9.72 12.36 -4.38
C SER A 98 8.75 13.09 -3.44
N LYS A 99 8.68 14.42 -3.53
CA LYS A 99 7.78 15.22 -2.67
C LYS A 99 6.31 14.78 -2.80
N GLN A 100 5.85 14.48 -4.02
CA GLN A 100 4.50 14.00 -4.26
C GLN A 100 4.24 12.64 -3.60
N ASN A 101 5.21 11.71 -3.69
CA ASN A 101 5.09 10.40 -3.05
C ASN A 101 5.21 10.49 -1.52
N GLN A 102 5.96 11.46 -0.99
CA GLN A 102 5.98 11.75 0.45
C GLN A 102 4.61 12.24 0.95
N ILE A 103 3.93 13.08 0.18
CA ILE A 103 2.54 13.49 0.48
C ILE A 103 1.64 12.26 0.48
N LYS A 104 1.72 11.42 -0.56
CA LYS A 104 0.92 10.20 -0.66
C LYS A 104 1.11 9.25 0.53
N LEU A 105 2.36 9.02 0.93
CA LEU A 105 2.67 8.22 2.11
C LEU A 105 2.16 8.87 3.40
N ALA A 106 2.30 10.19 3.55
CA ALA A 106 1.80 10.89 4.72
C ALA A 106 0.27 10.79 4.84
N VAL A 107 -0.46 10.90 3.72
CA VAL A 107 -1.92 10.70 3.69
C VAL A 107 -2.29 9.25 4.02
N ALA A 108 -1.57 8.26 3.48
CA ALA A 108 -1.81 6.86 3.80
C ALA A 108 -1.60 6.56 5.30
N LEU A 109 -0.54 7.11 5.90
CA LEU A 109 -0.28 6.99 7.34
C LEU A 109 -1.36 7.68 8.20
N ASP A 110 -1.89 8.82 7.75
CA ASP A 110 -3.00 9.51 8.41
C ASP A 110 -4.28 8.64 8.40
N LEU A 111 -4.60 8.04 7.26
CA LEU A 111 -5.74 7.13 7.11
C LEU A 111 -5.62 5.90 8.02
N VAL A 112 -4.49 5.20 7.98
CA VAL A 112 -4.23 4.05 8.86
C VAL A 112 -4.39 4.43 10.33
N LYS A 113 -3.85 5.57 10.74
CA LYS A 113 -3.94 6.00 12.15
C LYS A 113 -5.37 6.30 12.58
N GLN A 114 -6.23 6.74 11.67
CA GLN A 114 -7.65 6.91 11.95
C GLN A 114 -8.32 5.53 12.10
N GLU A 115 -8.10 4.64 11.13
CA GLU A 115 -8.65 3.28 11.14
C GLU A 115 -8.22 2.47 12.39
N LEU A 116 -6.94 2.52 12.77
CA LEU A 116 -6.44 1.83 13.96
C LEU A 116 -6.95 2.42 15.28
N LYS A 117 -7.38 3.69 15.30
CA LYS A 117 -8.03 4.29 16.47
C LYS A 117 -9.47 3.82 16.62
N ASP A 118 -10.17 3.61 15.50
CA ASP A 118 -11.57 3.17 15.52
C ASP A 118 -11.72 1.68 15.88
N VAL A 119 -10.63 0.91 15.87
CA VAL A 119 -10.59 -0.53 16.20
C VAL A 119 -10.23 -0.79 17.68
N ASN A 120 -9.87 0.24 18.46
CA ASN A 120 -9.59 0.15 19.90
C ASN A 120 -10.67 0.83 20.74
#